data_AF-A0A1L8CM82-F1
#
_entry.id   AF-A0A1L8CM82-F1
#
_cell.length_a   1.000
_cell.length_b   1.000
_cell.length_c   1.000
_cell.angle_alpha   90.00
_cell.angle_beta   90.00
_cell.angle_gamma   90.00
#
_symmetry.space_group_name_H-M   'P 1'
#
loop_
_entity.id
_entity.type
_entity.pdbx_description
1 polymer ?
#
loop_
_entity_poly.entity_id
_entity_poly.type
_entity_poly.pdbx_seq_one_letter_code
_entity_poly.pdbx_strand_id
1 'polypeptide(L)'
;MKLETSRILTQLSEQERSKVEAELAEINGRKHIFEQQHQSSVEQTQQLNRQRDQAMRNRHSASLLQAFDTAFREQQNIQVAMLGAISALEQQKELILGRLAEAQRTHHTYDDLHQKAVRKQSRADDIKSQRQLDDIVASRKSAQSV
;
A
#
# COMPACT_ATOMS: atom_id res chain seq x y z
N MET A 1 -2.77 28.66 -16.61
CA MET A 1 -4.02 28.06 -16.07
C MET A 1 -4.24 26.59 -16.41
N LYS A 2 -4.54 26.12 -17.64
CA LYS A 2 -4.86 24.68 -17.87
C LYS A 2 -3.74 23.68 -17.51
N LEU A 3 -2.48 24.08 -17.67
CA LEU A 3 -1.32 23.22 -17.40
C LEU A 3 -1.00 23.12 -15.89
N GLU A 4 -1.30 24.17 -15.12
CA GLU A 4 -1.15 24.17 -13.66
C GLU A 4 -2.20 23.26 -13.01
N THR A 5 -3.45 23.32 -13.49
CA THR A 5 -4.52 22.45 -12.98
C THR A 5 -4.22 20.97 -13.22
N SER A 6 -3.76 20.57 -14.41
CA SER A 6 -3.43 19.16 -14.68
C SER A 6 -2.23 18.66 -13.87
N ARG A 7 -1.24 19.54 -13.61
CA ARG A 7 -0.11 19.24 -12.73
C ARG A 7 -0.57 19.01 -11.28
N ILE A 8 -1.43 19.88 -10.76
CA ILE A 8 -1.98 19.76 -9.40
C ILE A 8 -2.76 18.45 -9.26
N LEU A 9 -3.62 18.10 -10.23
CA LEU A 9 -4.38 16.85 -10.21
C LEU A 9 -3.47 15.61 -10.19
N THR A 10 -2.38 15.63 -10.96
CA THR A 10 -1.40 14.53 -10.98
C THR A 10 -0.67 14.39 -9.64
N GLN A 11 -0.32 15.50 -9.01
CA GLN A 11 0.31 15.49 -7.68
C GLN A 11 -0.64 14.99 -6.60
N LEU A 12 -1.90 15.41 -6.63
CA LEU A 12 -2.91 14.97 -5.67
C LEU A 12 -3.21 13.47 -5.81
N SER A 13 -3.31 12.96 -7.03
CA SER A 13 -3.53 11.52 -7.24
C SER A 13 -2.32 10.67 -6.86
N GLU A 14 -1.10 11.17 -7.07
CA GLU A 14 0.11 10.51 -6.59
C GLU A 14 0.14 10.45 -5.06
N GLN A 15 -0.19 11.56 -4.40
CA GLN A 15 -0.26 11.61 -2.94
C GLN A 15 -1.30 10.62 -2.39
N GLU A 16 -2.47 10.53 -3.04
CA GLU A 16 -3.50 9.58 -2.64
C GLU A 16 -3.04 8.13 -2.82
N ARG A 17 -2.39 7.82 -3.95
CA ARG A 17 -1.77 6.51 -4.19
C ARG A 17 -0.76 6.16 -3.09
N SER A 18 0.16 7.08 -2.77
CA SER A 18 1.15 6.85 -1.71
C SER A 18 0.53 6.65 -0.32
N LYS A 19 -0.58 7.33 -0.01
CA LYS A 19 -1.30 7.10 1.25
C LYS A 19 -1.88 5.69 1.31
N VAL A 20 -2.54 5.24 0.24
CA VAL A 20 -3.13 3.91 0.18
C VAL A 20 -2.04 2.82 0.23
N GLU A 21 -0.88 3.06 -0.42
CA GLU A 21 0.30 2.17 -0.32
C GLU A 21 0.84 2.10 1.12
N ALA A 22 0.88 3.22 1.84
CA ALA A 22 1.29 3.26 3.24
C ALA A 22 0.32 2.51 4.15
N GLU A 23 -0.99 2.68 3.97
CA GLU A 23 -2.02 1.92 4.69
C GLU A 23 -1.86 0.41 4.44
N LEU A 24 -1.59 0.01 3.19
CA LEU A 24 -1.35 -1.39 2.84
C LEU A 24 -0.11 -1.96 3.52
N ALA A 25 0.98 -1.19 3.55
CA ALA A 25 2.21 -1.58 4.24
C ALA A 25 1.98 -1.76 5.74
N GLU A 26 1.23 -0.86 6.37
CA GLU A 26 0.86 -0.94 7.77
C GLU A 26 0.06 -2.21 8.08
N ILE A 27 -0.98 -2.52 7.30
CA ILE A 27 -1.78 -3.74 7.49
C ILE A 27 -0.93 -4.99 7.32
N ASN A 28 -0.08 -5.05 6.29
CA ASN A 28 0.83 -6.19 6.11
C ASN A 28 1.80 -6.34 7.30
N GLY A 29 2.32 -5.23 7.83
CA GLY A 29 3.17 -5.24 9.01
C GLY A 29 2.46 -5.79 10.24
N ARG A 30 1.21 -5.32 10.50
CA ARG A 30 0.37 -5.84 11.60
C ARG A 30 0.07 -7.32 11.42
N LYS A 31 -0.27 -7.75 10.20
CA LYS A 31 -0.54 -9.16 9.89
C LYS A 31 0.67 -10.03 10.21
N HIS A 32 1.85 -9.61 9.77
CA HIS A 32 3.10 -10.33 10.00
C HIS A 32 3.39 -10.51 11.50
N ILE A 33 3.13 -9.48 12.31
CA ILE A 33 3.28 -9.57 13.77
C ILE A 33 2.33 -10.63 14.37
N PHE A 34 1.07 -10.64 13.96
CA PHE A 34 0.11 -11.65 14.44
C PHE A 34 0.49 -13.06 13.98
N GLU A 35 0.96 -13.24 12.75
CA GLU A 35 1.45 -14.52 12.23
C GLU A 35 2.64 -15.04 13.07
N GLN A 36 3.60 -14.16 13.41
CA GLN A 36 4.73 -14.51 14.28
C GLN A 36 4.26 -14.88 15.70
N GLN A 37 3.34 -14.12 16.27
CA GLN A 37 2.79 -14.39 17.60
C GLN A 37 2.02 -15.72 17.63
N HIS A 38 1.23 -15.99 16.59
CA HIS A 38 0.51 -17.26 16.45
C HIS A 38 1.49 -18.43 16.37
N GLN A 39 2.54 -18.32 15.55
CA GLN A 39 3.59 -19.34 15.46
C GLN A 39 4.27 -19.59 16.81
N SER A 40 4.59 -18.53 17.56
CA SER A 40 5.17 -18.66 18.91
C SER A 40 4.21 -19.35 19.89
N SER A 41 2.90 -19.03 19.84
CA SER A 41 1.90 -19.70 20.68
C SER A 41 1.75 -21.19 20.34
N VAL A 42 1.84 -21.56 19.06
CA VAL A 42 1.84 -22.97 18.62
C VAL A 42 3.04 -23.71 19.22
N GLU A 43 4.23 -23.11 19.18
CA GLU A 43 5.44 -23.68 19.77
C GLU A 43 5.32 -23.85 21.29
N GLN A 44 4.78 -22.85 21.99
CA GLN A 44 4.49 -22.93 23.43
C GLN A 44 3.50 -24.07 23.75
N THR A 45 2.46 -24.22 22.93
CA THR A 45 1.49 -25.32 23.07
C THR A 45 2.15 -26.69 22.90
N GLN A 46 3.06 -26.83 21.94
CA GLN A 46 3.83 -28.08 21.78
C GLN A 46 4.73 -28.34 22.98
N GLN A 47 5.36 -27.31 23.54
CA GLN A 47 6.19 -27.44 24.74
C GLN A 47 5.36 -27.86 25.96
N LEU A 48 4.18 -27.24 26.17
CA LEU A 48 3.25 -27.63 27.22
C LEU A 48 2.83 -29.10 27.09
N ASN A 49 2.64 -29.59 25.85
CA ASN A 49 2.25 -30.99 25.62
C ASN A 49 3.35 -31.96 26.06
N ARG A 50 4.60 -31.65 25.70
CA ARG A 50 5.76 -32.45 26.13
C ARG A 50 5.90 -32.45 27.66
N GLN A 51 5.70 -31.29 28.30
CA GLN A 51 5.76 -31.16 29.76
C GLN A 51 4.63 -31.94 30.46
N ARG A 52 3.40 -31.86 29.94
CA ARG A 52 2.26 -32.63 30.46
C ARG A 52 2.50 -34.13 30.35
N ASP A 53 2.99 -34.60 29.21
CA ASP A 53 3.26 -36.02 28.99
C ASP A 53 4.38 -36.54 29.90
N GLN A 54 5.42 -35.72 30.15
CA GLN A 54 6.44 -36.03 31.15
C GLN A 54 5.86 -36.08 32.57
N ALA A 55 4.98 -35.14 32.92
CA ALA A 55 4.34 -35.10 34.23
C ALA A 55 3.45 -36.32 34.49
N MET A 56 2.73 -36.79 33.46
CA MET A 56 1.95 -38.02 33.49
C MET A 56 2.83 -39.24 33.77
N ARG A 57 3.98 -39.36 33.08
CA ARG A 57 4.93 -40.48 33.29
C ARG A 57 5.51 -40.50 34.70
N ASN A 58 5.76 -39.34 35.28
CA ASN A 58 6.33 -39.19 36.62
C ASN A 58 5.29 -39.30 37.75
N ARG A 59 4.02 -39.63 37.43
CA ARG A 59 2.92 -39.75 38.39
C ARG A 59 2.76 -38.49 39.26
N HIS A 60 2.93 -37.31 38.66
CA HIS A 60 2.67 -36.05 39.37
C HIS A 60 1.19 -35.92 39.76
N SER A 61 0.92 -35.01 40.69
CA SER A 61 -0.42 -34.81 41.25
C SER A 61 -1.44 -34.41 40.18
N ALA A 62 -2.70 -34.80 40.39
CA ALA A 62 -3.81 -34.40 39.53
C ALA A 62 -3.94 -32.86 39.41
N SER A 63 -3.57 -32.11 40.45
CA SER A 63 -3.54 -30.65 40.43
C SER A 63 -2.59 -30.06 39.39
N LEU A 64 -1.43 -30.69 39.16
CA LEU A 64 -0.48 -30.25 38.13
C LEU A 64 -1.03 -30.49 36.73
N LEU A 65 -1.67 -31.64 36.51
CA LEU A 65 -2.31 -31.97 35.23
C LEU A 65 -3.46 -31.01 34.91
N GLN A 66 -4.27 -30.66 35.93
CA GLN A 66 -5.32 -29.67 35.79
C GLN A 66 -4.76 -28.27 35.45
N ALA A 67 -3.61 -27.90 36.01
CA ALA A 67 -2.94 -26.64 35.66
C ALA A 67 -2.49 -26.62 34.19
N PHE A 68 -1.98 -27.75 33.66
CA PHE A 68 -1.68 -27.88 32.23
C PHE A 68 -2.94 -27.72 31.37
N ASP A 69 -4.05 -28.38 31.73
CA ASP A 69 -5.31 -28.28 30.97
C ASP A 69 -5.84 -26.83 30.92
N THR A 70 -5.72 -26.08 32.02
CA THR A 70 -6.07 -24.64 32.03
C THR A 70 -5.15 -23.85 31.10
N ALA A 71 -3.84 -24.04 31.20
CA ALA A 71 -2.87 -23.36 30.34
C ALA A 71 -3.09 -23.68 28.84
N PHE A 72 -3.49 -24.91 28.51
CA PHE A 72 -3.86 -25.28 27.14
C PHE A 72 -5.07 -24.52 26.63
N ARG A 73 -6.14 -24.43 27.42
CA ARG A 73 -7.35 -23.71 27.03
C ARG A 73 -7.04 -22.23 26.83
N GLU A 74 -6.23 -21.64 27.70
CA GLU A 74 -5.77 -20.26 27.55
C GLU A 74 -5.00 -20.06 26.24
N GLN A 75 -4.01 -20.92 25.94
CA GLN A 75 -3.26 -20.84 24.69
C GLN A 75 -4.13 -21.04 23.45
N GLN A 76 -5.08 -21.97 23.50
CA GLN A 76 -6.01 -22.21 22.40
C GLN A 76 -6.91 -21.00 22.15
N ASN A 77 -7.41 -20.36 23.21
CA ASN A 77 -8.20 -19.13 23.10
C ASN A 77 -7.39 -17.99 22.48
N ILE A 78 -6.12 -17.86 22.87
CA ILE A 78 -5.19 -16.87 22.30
C ILE A 78 -4.99 -17.14 20.79
N GLN A 79 -4.75 -18.39 20.39
CA GLN A 79 -4.60 -18.76 18.97
C GLN A 79 -5.84 -18.43 18.15
N VAL A 80 -7.03 -18.78 18.66
CA VAL A 80 -8.30 -18.46 17.99
C VAL A 80 -8.47 -16.95 17.83
N ALA A 81 -8.16 -16.17 18.88
CA ALA A 81 -8.23 -14.72 18.80
C ALA A 81 -7.24 -14.14 17.76
N MET A 82 -6.01 -14.66 17.70
CA MET A 82 -5.01 -14.25 16.71
C MET A 82 -5.45 -14.60 15.28
N LEU A 83 -5.97 -15.80 15.05
CA LEU A 83 -6.49 -16.19 13.73
C LEU A 83 -7.68 -15.31 13.30
N GLY A 84 -8.56 -14.96 14.24
CA GLY A 84 -9.63 -14.00 14.00
C GLY A 84 -9.10 -12.62 13.60
N ALA A 85 -8.07 -12.12 14.29
CA ALA A 85 -7.42 -10.85 13.96
C ALA A 85 -6.73 -10.88 12.59
N ILE A 86 -6.03 -11.97 12.25
CA ILE A 86 -5.40 -12.17 10.94
C ILE A 86 -6.47 -12.14 9.85
N SER A 87 -7.58 -12.86 10.01
CA SER A 87 -8.66 -12.88 9.03
C SER A 87 -9.29 -11.50 8.83
N ALA A 88 -9.50 -10.75 9.92
CA ALA A 88 -10.00 -9.38 9.82
C ALA A 88 -9.02 -8.44 9.08
N LEU A 89 -7.72 -8.59 9.31
CA LEU A 89 -6.69 -7.85 8.57
C LEU A 89 -6.65 -8.24 7.09
N GLU A 90 -6.89 -9.50 6.74
CA GLU A 90 -6.98 -9.95 5.34
C GLU A 90 -8.19 -9.33 4.62
N GLN A 91 -9.35 -9.27 5.28
CA GLN A 91 -10.53 -8.58 4.74
C GLN A 91 -10.26 -7.08 4.53
N GLN A 92 -9.62 -6.42 5.49
CA GLN A 92 -9.23 -5.01 5.34
C GLN A 92 -8.23 -4.82 4.20
N LYS A 93 -7.27 -5.74 4.04
CA LYS A 93 -6.31 -5.71 2.93
C LYS A 93 -7.00 -5.78 1.58
N GLU A 94 -8.01 -6.63 1.41
CA GLU A 94 -8.77 -6.70 0.15
C GLU A 94 -9.44 -5.36 -0.20
N LEU A 95 -10.03 -4.68 0.79
CA LEU A 95 -10.62 -3.35 0.60
C LEU A 95 -9.57 -2.31 0.19
N ILE A 96 -8.40 -2.31 0.82
CA ILE A 96 -7.30 -1.40 0.49
C ILE A 96 -6.76 -1.69 -0.91
N LEU A 97 -6.63 -2.95 -1.32
CA LEU A 97 -6.21 -3.31 -2.66
C LEU A 97 -7.20 -2.80 -3.72
N GLY A 98 -8.50 -2.83 -3.43
CA GLY A 98 -9.53 -2.19 -4.27
C GLY A 98 -9.30 -0.69 -4.42
N ARG A 99 -9.11 0.02 -3.30
CA ARG A 99 -8.78 1.46 -3.29
C ARG A 99 -7.48 1.79 -4.01
N LEU A 100 -6.47 0.93 -3.89
CA LEU A 100 -5.18 1.11 -4.55
C LEU A 100 -5.32 1.02 -6.07
N ALA A 101 -6.08 0.03 -6.56
CA ALA A 101 -6.36 -0.11 -7.98
C ALA A 101 -7.10 1.13 -8.54
N GLU A 102 -8.05 1.68 -7.79
CA GLU A 102 -8.75 2.91 -8.15
C GLU A 102 -7.81 4.14 -8.15
N ALA A 103 -6.98 4.30 -7.12
CA ALA A 103 -6.00 5.37 -7.03
C ALA A 103 -4.99 5.31 -8.18
N GLN A 104 -4.52 4.12 -8.55
CA GLN A 104 -3.62 3.90 -9.70
C GLN A 104 -4.28 4.29 -11.03
N ARG A 105 -5.54 3.87 -11.27
CA ARG A 105 -6.29 4.26 -12.48
C ARG A 105 -6.50 5.77 -12.55
N THR A 106 -6.84 6.40 -11.43
CA THR A 106 -7.03 7.84 -11.33
C THR A 106 -5.73 8.59 -11.60
N HIS A 107 -4.63 8.14 -11.01
CA HIS A 107 -3.30 8.72 -11.26
C HIS A 107 -2.92 8.63 -12.74
N HIS A 108 -3.05 7.45 -13.35
CA HIS A 108 -2.74 7.27 -14.76
C HIS A 108 -3.59 8.17 -15.67
N THR A 109 -4.88 8.34 -15.35
CA THR A 109 -5.78 9.23 -16.10
C THR A 109 -5.33 10.69 -16.03
N TYR A 110 -4.92 11.17 -14.85
CA TYR A 110 -4.44 12.55 -14.70
C TYR A 110 -3.06 12.76 -15.31
N ASP A 111 -2.17 11.79 -15.22
CA ASP A 111 -0.86 11.86 -15.89
C ASP A 111 -1.03 11.92 -17.41
N ASP A 112 -1.89 11.08 -18.00
CA ASP A 112 -2.22 11.12 -19.43
C ASP A 112 -2.76 12.49 -19.87
N LEU A 113 -3.67 13.06 -19.06
CA LEU A 113 -4.21 14.41 -19.31
C LEU A 113 -3.13 15.48 -19.21
N HIS A 114 -2.23 15.36 -18.23
CA HIS A 114 -1.12 16.27 -18.06
C HIS A 114 -0.14 16.19 -19.24
N GLN A 115 0.28 14.99 -19.64
CA GLN A 115 1.14 14.78 -20.80
C GLN A 115 0.52 15.33 -22.09
N LYS A 116 -0.79 15.13 -22.31
CA LYS A 116 -1.51 15.72 -23.45
C LYS A 116 -1.49 17.25 -23.42
N ALA A 117 -1.69 17.85 -22.24
CA ALA A 117 -1.63 19.30 -22.07
C ALA A 117 -0.22 19.84 -22.36
N VAL A 118 0.82 19.18 -21.84
CA VAL A 118 2.24 19.53 -22.09
C VAL A 118 2.57 19.49 -23.57
N ARG A 119 2.21 18.39 -24.27
CA ARG A 119 2.45 18.26 -25.72
C ARG A 119 1.73 19.34 -26.52
N LYS A 120 0.49 19.69 -26.15
CA LYS A 120 -0.27 20.75 -26.83
C LYS A 120 0.38 22.12 -26.62
N GLN A 121 0.88 22.41 -25.42
CA GLN A 121 1.57 23.66 -25.11
C GLN A 121 2.89 23.76 -25.88
N SER A 122 3.72 22.71 -25.85
CA SER A 122 4.97 22.66 -26.61
C SER A 122 4.75 22.93 -28.10
N ARG A 123 3.75 22.29 -28.73
CA ARG A 123 3.41 22.57 -30.13
C ARG A 123 2.99 24.02 -30.38
N ALA A 124 2.24 24.62 -29.45
CA ALA A 124 1.83 26.01 -29.57
C ALA A 124 3.02 26.97 -29.46
N ASP A 125 3.97 26.67 -28.57
CA ASP A 125 5.19 27.45 -28.39
C ASP A 125 6.14 27.31 -29.59
N ASP A 126 6.26 26.11 -30.17
CA ASP A 126 7.03 25.86 -31.40
C ASP A 126 6.48 26.66 -32.58
N ILE A 127 5.15 26.61 -32.81
CA ILE A 127 4.48 27.37 -33.87
C ILE A 127 4.67 28.88 -33.65
N LYS A 128 4.58 29.34 -32.40
CA LYS A 128 4.79 30.76 -32.06
C LYS A 128 6.23 31.19 -32.35
N SER A 129 7.21 30.37 -31.98
CA SER A 129 8.62 30.62 -32.25
C SER A 129 8.90 30.65 -33.76
N GLN A 130 8.33 29.72 -34.52
CA GLN A 130 8.49 29.70 -35.97
C GLN A 130 7.92 30.95 -36.63
N ARG A 131 6.73 31.40 -36.23
CA ARG A 131 6.15 32.67 -36.71
C ARG A 131 7.03 33.87 -36.40
N GLN A 132 7.60 33.94 -35.20
CA GLN A 132 8.51 35.02 -34.83
C GLN A 132 9.78 35.03 -35.71
N LEU A 133 10.32 33.85 -36.04
CA LEU A 133 11.45 33.74 -36.96
C LEU A 133 11.07 34.18 -38.39
N ASP A 134 9.90 33.76 -38.88
CA ASP A 134 9.38 34.16 -40.19
C ASP A 134 9.18 35.68 -40.26
N ASP A 135 8.63 36.30 -39.21
CA ASP A 135 8.44 37.75 -39.09
C ASP A 135 9.80 38.52 -39.10
N ILE A 136 10.82 37.99 -38.42
CA ILE A 136 12.18 38.55 -38.44
C ILE A 136 12.80 38.44 -39.83
N VAL A 137 12.62 37.31 -40.52
CA VAL A 137 13.13 37.13 -41.89
C VAL A 137 12.41 38.05 -42.87
N ALA A 138 11.08 38.16 -42.76
CA ALA A 138 10.27 39.03 -43.61
C ALA A 138 10.64 40.51 -43.44
N SER A 139 10.78 40.98 -42.20
CA SER A 139 11.19 42.36 -41.90
C SER A 139 12.60 42.70 -42.40
N ARG A 140 13.54 41.76 -42.36
CA ARG A 140 14.88 41.96 -42.96
C ARG A 140 14.84 42.04 -44.48
N LYS A 141 14.03 41.20 -45.14
CA LYS A 141 13.87 41.25 -46.60
C LYS A 141 13.25 42.56 -47.06
N SER A 142 12.22 43.05 -46.37
CA SER A 142 11.59 44.33 -46.70
C SER A 142 12.51 45.53 -46.45
N ALA A 143 13.40 45.46 -45.46
CA ALA A 143 14.41 46.50 -45.21
C ALA A 143 15.55 46.52 -46.25
N GLN A 144 15.80 45.43 -46.98
CA GLN A 144 16.81 45.36 -48.06
C GLN A 144 16.26 45.75 -49.44
N SER A 145 14.93 45.75 -49.61
CA SER A 145 14.26 46.13 -50.85
C SER A 145 13.92 47.63 -50.95
N VAL A 146 14.36 48.42 -49.97
CA VAL A 146 14.29 49.90 -49.94
C VAL A 146 15.69 50.43 -50.16
#